data_AF-A0A258S9C4-F1
#
_entry.id   AF-A0A258S9C4-F1
#
_cell.length_a   1.000
_cell.length_b   1.000
_cell.length_c   1.000
_cell.angle_alpha   90.00
_cell.angle_beta   90.00
_cell.angle_gamma   90.00
#
_symmetry.space_group_name_H-M   'P 1'
#
loop_
_entity.id
_entity.type
_entity.pdbx_description
1 polymer ?
#
loop_
_entity_poly.entity_id
_entity_poly.type
_entity_poly.pdbx_seq_one_letter_code
_entity_poly.pdbx_strand_id
1 'polypeptide(L)'
;MTFKTLAARFALVLSCVLMTATPAMAGRLQCVPFAREMSGIDIYGNAKTWWSQAEGRYARGTTPKIGAVLAFEATSKMRLGHVAMVSQIVSDREILLTHANWSRPGGIERDVRAIDVSVAGDWSEVRVWYGPLRDLGKSAYPAKGFIYAAPALQATPLDGGASNAPVTIAANALTTPVILGLLGTPAF
;
A
#
# COMPACT_ATOMS: atom_id res chain seq x y z
N MET A 1 -10.03 -54.44 -29.20
CA MET A 1 -9.52 -53.84 -27.94
C MET A 1 -10.69 -53.55 -27.03
N THR A 2 -10.74 -54.19 -25.88
CA THR A 2 -11.93 -54.26 -25.03
C THR A 2 -12.07 -52.97 -24.21
N PHE A 3 -13.29 -52.42 -24.13
CA PHE A 3 -13.61 -51.17 -23.39
C PHE A 3 -13.02 -51.10 -21.97
N LYS A 4 -12.82 -52.27 -21.34
CA LYS A 4 -12.20 -52.46 -20.02
C LYS A 4 -10.74 -52.02 -19.94
N THR A 5 -9.94 -52.20 -21.00
CA THR A 5 -8.54 -51.76 -21.04
C THR A 5 -8.38 -50.27 -21.29
N LEU A 6 -9.38 -49.61 -21.90
CA LEU A 6 -9.42 -48.16 -22.06
C LEU A 6 -9.79 -47.45 -20.75
N ALA A 7 -10.78 -47.99 -20.02
CA ALA A 7 -11.20 -47.47 -18.72
C ALA A 7 -10.10 -47.56 -17.65
N ALA A 8 -9.35 -48.66 -17.60
CA ALA A 8 -8.24 -48.84 -16.65
C ALA A 8 -7.08 -47.85 -16.90
N ARG A 9 -6.80 -47.51 -18.16
CA ARG A 9 -5.78 -46.52 -18.51
C ARG A 9 -6.22 -45.09 -18.18
N PHE A 10 -7.51 -44.77 -18.35
CA PHE A 10 -8.06 -43.48 -17.96
C PHE A 10 -8.03 -43.27 -16.44
N ALA A 11 -8.34 -44.33 -15.66
CA ALA A 11 -8.26 -44.30 -14.20
C ALA A 11 -6.83 -44.12 -13.67
N LEU A 12 -5.83 -44.74 -14.32
CA LEU A 12 -4.42 -44.59 -13.96
C LEU A 12 -3.90 -43.16 -14.24
N VAL A 13 -4.26 -42.58 -15.40
CA VAL A 13 -3.85 -41.22 -15.77
C VAL A 13 -4.50 -40.18 -14.86
N LEU A 14 -5.78 -40.34 -14.51
CA LEU A 14 -6.47 -39.44 -13.58
C LEU A 14 -5.85 -39.47 -12.17
N SER A 15 -5.41 -40.66 -11.73
CA SER A 15 -4.76 -40.85 -10.42
C SER A 15 -3.37 -40.18 -10.35
N CYS A 16 -2.61 -40.17 -11.46
CA CYS A 16 -1.32 -39.48 -11.52
C CYS A 16 -1.45 -37.94 -11.54
N VAL A 17 -2.55 -37.39 -12.07
CA VAL A 17 -2.75 -35.93 -12.16
C VAL A 17 -3.07 -35.29 -10.79
N LEU A 18 -3.68 -36.02 -9.85
CA LEU A 18 -3.94 -35.49 -8.50
C LEU A 18 -2.70 -35.44 -7.59
N MET A 19 -1.60 -36.12 -7.93
CA MET A 19 -0.38 -36.14 -7.12
C MET A 19 0.59 -34.96 -7.36
N THR A 20 0.25 -34.03 -8.27
CA THR A 20 1.10 -32.86 -8.58
C THR A 20 0.74 -31.60 -7.79
N ALA A 21 -0.23 -31.67 -6.88
CA ALA A 21 -0.54 -30.57 -5.98
C ALA A 21 0.60 -30.39 -4.96
N THR A 22 1.60 -29.59 -5.31
CA THR A 22 2.60 -29.13 -4.34
C THR A 22 1.91 -28.23 -3.33
N PRO A 23 1.99 -28.52 -2.02
CA PRO A 23 1.48 -27.60 -1.02
C PRO A 23 2.22 -26.27 -1.17
N ALA A 24 1.48 -25.19 -1.40
CA ALA A 24 2.04 -23.85 -1.38
C ALA A 24 2.59 -23.60 0.03
N MET A 25 3.92 -23.60 0.17
CA MET A 25 4.56 -23.20 1.42
C MET A 25 4.39 -21.69 1.58
N ALA A 26 3.28 -21.28 2.19
CA ALA A 26 3.06 -19.90 2.57
C ALA A 26 4.10 -19.51 3.62
N GLY A 27 5.13 -18.75 3.22
CA GLY A 27 6.07 -18.15 4.15
C GLY A 27 5.35 -17.25 5.16
N ARG A 28 5.99 -17.00 6.32
CA ARG A 28 5.41 -16.07 7.33
C ARG A 28 5.18 -14.71 6.67
N LEU A 29 3.95 -14.19 6.76
CA LEU A 29 3.60 -12.89 6.21
C LEU A 29 4.56 -11.81 6.73
N GLN A 30 5.08 -10.98 5.82
CA GLN A 30 6.02 -9.91 6.14
C GLN A 30 5.36 -8.55 5.98
N CYS A 31 5.95 -7.52 6.59
CA CYS A 31 5.43 -6.15 6.53
C CYS A 31 5.35 -5.61 5.09
N VAL A 32 6.39 -5.85 4.28
CA VAL A 32 6.50 -5.41 2.88
C VAL A 32 5.34 -5.92 2.01
N PRO A 33 5.15 -7.24 1.80
CA PRO A 33 4.06 -7.73 0.95
C PRO A 33 2.68 -7.28 1.46
N PHE A 34 2.48 -7.28 2.78
CA PHE A 34 1.24 -6.81 3.38
C PHE A 34 1.00 -5.31 3.14
N ALA A 35 2.00 -4.46 3.34
CA ALA A 35 1.87 -3.02 3.11
C ALA A 35 1.60 -2.71 1.63
N ARG A 36 2.20 -3.45 0.69
CA ARG A 36 1.90 -3.30 -0.75
C ARG A 36 0.44 -3.59 -1.04
N GLU A 37 -0.08 -4.71 -0.53
CA GLU A 37 -1.48 -5.13 -0.71
C GLU A 37 -2.44 -4.10 -0.13
N MET A 38 -2.16 -3.59 1.07
CA MET A 38 -3.06 -2.66 1.76
C MET A 38 -3.00 -1.23 1.21
N SER A 39 -1.84 -0.76 0.76
CA SER A 39 -1.63 0.65 0.34
C SER A 39 -1.64 0.87 -1.17
N GLY A 40 -1.49 -0.19 -1.99
CA GLY A 40 -1.30 -0.07 -3.43
C GLY A 40 0.09 0.46 -3.85
N ILE A 41 1.02 0.65 -2.92
CA ILE A 41 2.42 1.00 -3.24
C ILE A 41 3.13 -0.22 -3.85
N ASP A 42 3.70 -0.04 -5.03
CA ASP A 42 4.36 -1.10 -5.80
C ASP A 42 5.89 -1.04 -5.67
N ILE A 43 6.36 -1.16 -4.43
CA ILE A 43 7.78 -1.22 -4.08
C ILE A 43 8.10 -2.57 -3.45
N TYR A 44 9.20 -3.18 -3.87
CA TYR A 44 9.60 -4.52 -3.46
C TYR A 44 10.95 -4.52 -2.73
N GLY A 45 11.29 -5.68 -2.16
CA GLY A 45 12.52 -5.87 -1.39
C GLY A 45 12.39 -5.43 0.06
N ASN A 46 13.53 -5.31 0.75
CA ASN A 46 13.58 -5.01 2.19
C ASN A 46 12.97 -3.65 2.53
N ALA A 47 12.26 -3.54 3.64
CA ALA A 47 11.60 -2.30 4.07
C ALA A 47 12.55 -1.09 4.14
N LYS A 48 13.80 -1.27 4.57
CA LYS A 48 14.81 -0.21 4.68
C LYS A 48 15.14 0.48 3.35
N THR A 49 14.89 -0.18 2.20
CA THR A 49 15.17 0.39 0.88
C THR A 49 13.97 1.12 0.30
N TRP A 50 12.78 1.00 0.91
CA TRP A 50 11.55 1.57 0.36
C TRP A 50 11.60 3.09 0.24
N TRP A 51 12.16 3.78 1.24
CA TRP A 51 12.26 5.23 1.21
C TRP A 51 13.03 5.75 0.00
N SER A 52 14.19 5.15 -0.30
CA SER A 52 15.00 5.50 -1.47
C SER A 52 14.32 5.05 -2.77
N GLN A 53 13.71 3.87 -2.81
CA GLN A 53 12.99 3.40 -4.00
C GLN A 53 11.75 4.24 -4.34
N ALA A 54 11.13 4.87 -3.34
CA ALA A 54 9.99 5.74 -3.55
C ALA A 54 10.39 7.07 -4.21
N GLU A 55 11.65 7.49 -4.12
CA GLU A 55 12.12 8.70 -4.78
C GLU A 55 11.85 8.69 -6.29
N GLY A 56 11.25 9.78 -6.79
CA GLY A 56 10.87 9.92 -8.19
C GLY A 56 9.68 9.06 -8.64
N ARG A 57 9.18 8.14 -7.79
CA ARG A 57 8.05 7.23 -8.11
C ARG A 57 6.80 7.51 -7.27
N TYR A 58 7.00 7.90 -6.02
CA TYR A 58 5.96 8.24 -5.07
C TYR A 58 6.33 9.53 -4.35
N ALA A 59 5.34 10.36 -4.05
CA ALA A 59 5.57 11.51 -3.18
C ALA A 59 5.94 11.02 -1.76
N ARG A 60 6.85 11.74 -1.11
CA ARG A 60 7.34 11.47 0.24
C ARG A 60 7.21 12.71 1.11
N GLY A 61 7.05 12.55 2.43
CA GLY A 61 7.05 13.66 3.36
C GLY A 61 6.87 13.23 4.82
N THR A 62 6.59 14.18 5.69
CA THR A 62 6.48 13.95 7.15
C THR A 62 5.06 14.07 7.69
N THR A 63 4.09 14.43 6.84
CA THR A 63 2.69 14.57 7.25
C THR A 63 1.95 13.24 7.09
N PRO A 64 1.35 12.67 8.15
CA PRO A 64 0.58 11.45 8.02
C PRO A 64 -0.64 11.66 7.12
N LYS A 65 -0.94 10.67 6.28
CA LYS A 65 -2.17 10.60 5.47
C LYS A 65 -2.71 9.19 5.54
N ILE A 66 -4.03 9.05 5.58
CA ILE A 66 -4.69 7.74 5.48
C ILE A 66 -4.23 7.06 4.18
N GLY A 67 -3.86 5.78 4.28
CA GLY A 67 -3.31 4.98 3.18
C GLY A 67 -1.82 5.20 2.89
N ALA A 68 -1.19 6.22 3.48
CA ALA A 68 0.26 6.38 3.36
C ALA A 68 0.99 5.27 4.13
N VAL A 69 2.22 4.97 3.74
CA VAL A 69 3.07 3.99 4.41
C VAL A 69 4.17 4.70 5.18
N LEU A 70 4.17 4.56 6.50
CA LEU A 70 5.26 4.98 7.38
C LEU A 70 6.47 4.04 7.14
N ALA A 71 7.61 4.62 6.80
CA ALA A 71 8.85 3.90 6.53
C ALA A 71 9.84 4.06 7.68
N PHE A 72 10.08 2.98 8.42
CA PHE A 72 11.06 2.95 9.52
C PHE A 72 12.48 2.69 9.01
N GLU A 73 13.46 3.30 9.68
CA GLU A 73 14.87 3.04 9.40
C GLU A 73 15.30 1.66 9.90
N ALA A 74 16.40 1.16 9.34
CA ALA A 74 17.04 -0.03 9.87
C ALA A 74 17.74 0.29 11.20
N THR A 75 17.52 -0.54 12.21
CA THR A 75 18.24 -0.48 13.50
C THR A 75 18.90 -1.82 13.81
N SER A 76 19.68 -1.91 14.88
CA SER A 76 20.28 -3.17 15.32
C SER A 76 19.23 -4.26 15.61
N LYS A 77 18.08 -3.87 16.16
CA LYS A 77 16.95 -4.76 16.48
C LYS A 77 15.96 -4.94 15.32
N MET A 78 16.07 -4.12 14.27
CA MET A 78 15.18 -4.11 13.10
C MET A 78 16.00 -3.90 11.82
N ARG A 79 16.89 -4.85 11.52
CA ARG A 79 17.94 -4.69 10.49
C ARG A 79 17.42 -4.54 9.06
N LEU A 80 16.21 -5.01 8.80
CA LEU A 80 15.57 -4.92 7.48
C LEU A 80 14.70 -3.66 7.33
N GLY A 81 14.64 -2.81 8.36
CA GLY A 81 13.64 -1.75 8.47
C GLY A 81 12.24 -2.32 8.71
N HIS A 82 11.23 -1.46 8.68
CA HIS A 82 9.83 -1.86 8.74
C HIS A 82 8.95 -0.86 8.00
N VAL A 83 7.80 -1.31 7.52
CA VAL A 83 6.79 -0.46 6.88
C VAL A 83 5.41 -0.76 7.44
N ALA A 84 4.59 0.28 7.62
CA ALA A 84 3.24 0.16 8.15
C ALA A 84 2.31 1.17 7.48
N MET A 85 1.12 0.73 7.08
CA MET A 85 0.13 1.62 6.47
C MET A 85 -0.62 2.39 7.56
N VAL A 86 -0.83 3.68 7.36
CA VAL A 86 -1.70 4.51 8.20
C VAL A 86 -3.15 4.18 7.87
N SER A 87 -3.89 3.63 8.83
CA SER A 87 -5.33 3.39 8.67
C SER A 87 -6.19 4.56 9.16
N GLN A 88 -5.72 5.31 10.15
CA GLN A 88 -6.44 6.47 10.68
C GLN A 88 -5.47 7.52 11.25
N ILE A 89 -5.88 8.78 11.20
CA ILE A 89 -5.22 9.89 11.90
C ILE A 89 -6.07 10.22 13.14
N VAL A 90 -5.46 10.16 14.32
CA VAL A 90 -6.15 10.41 15.60
C VAL A 90 -5.87 11.83 16.09
N SER A 91 -4.61 12.27 15.98
CA SER A 91 -4.17 13.63 16.26
C SER A 91 -2.88 13.95 15.51
N ASP A 92 -2.33 15.15 15.70
CA ASP A 92 -1.04 15.55 15.12
C ASP A 92 0.12 14.62 15.53
N ARG A 93 -0.02 13.90 16.65
CA ARG A 93 1.03 13.06 17.25
C ARG A 93 0.61 11.60 17.41
N GLU A 94 -0.59 11.23 16.97
CA GLU A 94 -1.10 9.87 17.08
C GLU A 94 -1.82 9.43 15.80
N ILE A 95 -1.43 8.27 15.30
CA ILE A 95 -2.06 7.60 14.16
C ILE A 95 -2.34 6.14 14.52
N LEU A 96 -3.24 5.52 13.76
CA LEU A 96 -3.42 4.08 13.79
C LEU A 96 -2.74 3.45 12.57
N LEU A 97 -2.06 2.33 12.81
CA LEU A 97 -1.33 1.58 11.83
C LEU A 97 -1.98 0.22 11.59
N THR A 98 -1.94 -0.23 10.34
CA THR A 98 -2.24 -1.59 9.94
C THR A 98 -1.00 -2.19 9.27
N HIS A 99 -0.48 -3.28 9.84
CA HIS A 99 0.80 -3.87 9.46
C HIS A 99 0.91 -5.35 9.85
N ALA A 100 1.93 -6.03 9.34
CA ALA A 100 2.23 -7.42 9.66
C ALA A 100 3.65 -7.58 10.21
N ASN A 101 3.87 -8.66 10.97
CA ASN A 101 5.19 -9.09 11.45
C ASN A 101 5.90 -8.11 12.39
N TRP A 102 5.13 -7.37 13.21
CA TRP A 102 5.68 -6.46 14.21
C TRP A 102 5.77 -7.12 15.59
N SER A 103 4.64 -7.30 16.27
CA SER A 103 4.62 -7.84 17.64
C SER A 103 4.95 -9.32 17.73
N ARG A 104 4.61 -10.08 16.68
CA ARG A 104 4.88 -11.51 16.58
C ARG A 104 5.15 -11.91 15.14
N PRO A 105 6.01 -12.91 14.89
CA PRO A 105 6.32 -13.34 13.53
C PRO A 105 5.07 -13.72 12.73
N GLY A 106 4.85 -13.09 11.58
CA GLY A 106 3.70 -13.33 10.70
C GLY A 106 2.35 -12.80 11.19
N GLY A 107 2.26 -12.18 12.38
CA GLY A 107 1.01 -11.66 12.91
C GLY A 107 0.57 -10.38 12.21
N ILE A 108 -0.71 -10.23 11.93
CA ILE A 108 -1.32 -8.98 11.44
C ILE A 108 -1.87 -8.21 12.64
N GLU A 109 -1.57 -6.93 12.69
CA GLU A 109 -2.10 -5.96 13.65
C GLU A 109 -2.82 -4.88 12.85
N ARG A 110 -4.09 -4.61 13.21
CA ARG A 110 -4.95 -3.63 12.56
C ARG A 110 -5.30 -2.54 13.55
N ASP A 111 -5.30 -1.31 13.06
CA ASP A 111 -5.69 -0.11 13.82
C ASP A 111 -4.96 0.03 15.16
N VAL A 112 -3.67 -0.33 15.18
CA VAL A 112 -2.85 -0.27 16.38
C VAL A 112 -2.16 1.08 16.49
N ARG A 113 -2.05 1.59 17.71
CA ARG A 113 -1.55 2.94 17.98
C ARG A 113 -0.08 3.09 17.58
N ALA A 114 0.24 4.23 16.98
CA ALA A 114 1.60 4.73 16.85
C ALA A 114 1.64 6.21 17.22
N ILE A 115 2.62 6.56 18.05
CA ILE A 115 2.79 7.91 18.60
C ILE A 115 4.12 8.48 18.13
N ASP A 116 4.06 9.71 17.61
CA ASP A 116 5.25 10.52 17.36
C ASP A 116 5.83 11.05 18.68
N VAL A 117 7.00 10.53 19.04
CA VAL A 117 7.74 10.94 20.23
C VAL A 117 8.93 11.84 19.89
N SER A 118 9.08 12.26 18.62
CA SER A 118 10.17 13.13 18.21
C SER A 118 10.06 14.50 18.87
N VAL A 119 11.19 15.13 19.14
CA VAL A 119 11.21 16.49 19.73
C VAL A 119 10.58 17.50 18.78
N ALA A 120 10.77 17.33 17.48
CA ALA A 120 10.31 18.26 16.45
C ALA A 120 8.83 18.08 16.05
N GLY A 121 8.19 16.95 16.39
CA GLY A 121 6.82 16.67 15.95
C GLY A 121 6.72 16.38 14.45
N ASP A 122 7.80 15.83 13.89
CA ASP A 122 7.99 15.58 12.46
C ASP A 122 7.93 14.08 12.12
N TRP A 123 7.48 13.23 13.05
CA TRP A 123 7.41 11.79 12.90
C TRP A 123 8.78 11.10 12.66
N SER A 124 9.89 11.78 12.96
CA SER A 124 11.23 11.18 12.85
C SER A 124 11.51 10.10 13.90
N GLU A 125 10.74 10.05 14.98
CA GLU A 125 10.86 9.06 16.03
C GLU A 125 9.49 8.59 16.54
N VAL A 126 9.20 7.30 16.41
CA VAL A 126 7.84 6.76 16.61
C VAL A 126 7.86 5.57 17.56
N ARG A 127 6.93 5.56 18.52
CA ARG A 127 6.60 4.37 19.32
C ARG A 127 5.36 3.70 18.76
N VAL A 128 5.40 2.39 18.65
CA VAL A 128 4.29 1.59 18.09
C VAL A 128 3.79 0.64 19.17
N TRP A 129 2.50 0.38 19.16
CA TRP A 129 1.87 -0.70 19.92
C TRP A 129 2.70 -1.99 19.87
N TYR A 130 2.73 -2.72 20.97
CA TYR A 130 3.39 -4.01 21.06
C TYR A 130 2.50 -5.02 21.78
N GLY A 131 1.95 -5.98 21.03
CA GLY A 131 0.96 -6.95 21.48
C GLY A 131 1.31 -7.66 22.80
N PRO A 132 2.55 -8.14 23.03
CA PRO A 132 2.93 -8.76 24.30
C PRO A 132 2.81 -7.84 25.53
N LEU A 133 2.98 -6.53 25.35
CA LEU A 133 2.80 -5.56 26.45
C LEU A 133 1.34 -5.07 26.56
N ARG A 134 0.50 -5.33 25.54
CA ARG A 134 -0.86 -4.79 25.45
C ARG A 134 -0.92 -3.27 25.62
N ASP A 135 0.13 -2.60 25.17
CA ASP A 135 0.32 -1.16 25.25
C ASP A 135 1.37 -0.74 24.21
N LEU A 136 1.71 0.55 24.17
CA LEU A 136 2.84 1.07 23.43
C LEU A 136 4.15 0.37 23.80
N GLY A 137 4.91 0.02 22.77
CA GLY A 137 6.27 -0.46 22.92
C GLY A 137 7.16 0.55 23.64
N LYS A 138 8.11 0.03 24.41
CA LYS A 138 9.08 0.86 25.15
C LYS A 138 10.12 1.52 24.25
N SER A 139 10.37 0.94 23.07
CA SER A 139 11.37 1.42 22.12
C SER A 139 10.76 2.48 21.20
N ALA A 140 11.48 3.60 21.08
CA ALA A 140 11.26 4.59 20.05
C ALA A 140 12.10 4.21 18.82
N TYR A 141 11.48 4.20 17.64
CA TYR A 141 12.10 3.77 16.40
C TYR A 141 12.24 4.96 15.45
N PRO A 142 13.43 5.17 14.86
CA PRO A 142 13.61 6.19 13.85
C PRO A 142 12.79 5.86 12.60
N ALA A 143 12.16 6.88 12.03
CA ALA A 143 11.42 6.76 10.78
C ALA A 143 11.84 7.86 9.80
N LYS A 144 11.80 7.54 8.51
CA LYS A 144 12.09 8.50 7.44
C LYS A 144 10.90 9.42 7.12
N GLY A 145 9.69 8.97 7.44
CA GLY A 145 8.44 9.65 7.13
C GLY A 145 7.48 8.74 6.35
N PHE A 146 6.61 9.36 5.59
CA PHE A 146 5.49 8.72 4.90
C PHE A 146 5.72 8.69 3.39
N ILE A 147 5.50 7.51 2.81
CA ILE A 147 5.40 7.31 1.37
C ILE A 147 3.92 7.38 1.03
N TYR A 148 3.55 8.33 0.17
CA TYR A 148 2.15 8.51 -0.20
C TYR A 148 1.82 7.58 -1.36
N ALA A 149 0.79 6.75 -1.16
CA ALA A 149 0.19 6.01 -2.27
C ALA A 149 -0.22 7.02 -3.36
N ALA A 150 -0.09 6.62 -4.62
CA ALA A 150 -0.75 7.37 -5.70
C ALA A 150 -2.24 7.47 -5.35
N PRO A 151 -2.95 8.54 -5.74
CA PRO A 151 -4.38 8.62 -5.52
C PRO A 151 -5.02 7.36 -6.08
N ALA A 152 -5.39 6.43 -5.22
CA ALA A 152 -6.39 5.45 -5.58
C ALA A 152 -7.59 6.34 -5.94
N LEU A 153 -8.06 6.25 -7.19
CA LEU A 153 -9.45 6.58 -7.49
C LEU A 153 -10.23 5.95 -6.35
N GLN A 154 -10.82 6.83 -5.54
CA GLN A 154 -11.28 6.57 -4.18
C GLN A 154 -11.71 5.12 -4.04
N ALA A 155 -11.16 4.41 -3.05
CA ALA A 155 -11.82 3.21 -2.57
C ALA A 155 -13.20 3.66 -2.11
N THR A 156 -14.19 3.61 -3.00
CA THR A 156 -15.59 3.78 -2.68
C THR A 156 -15.86 2.80 -1.56
N PRO A 157 -16.29 3.26 -0.38
CA PRO A 157 -16.89 2.37 0.58
C PRO A 157 -17.88 1.49 -0.17
N LEU A 158 -17.83 0.18 0.03
CA LEU A 158 -18.88 -0.72 -0.43
C LEU A 158 -20.14 -0.46 0.41
N ASP A 159 -20.68 0.75 0.34
CA ASP A 159 -22.03 1.04 0.77
C ASP A 159 -22.94 0.65 -0.38
N GLY A 160 -23.58 -0.51 -0.21
CA GLY A 160 -24.67 -0.96 -1.06
C GLY A 160 -25.78 0.08 -1.03
N GLY A 161 -25.88 0.86 -2.11
CA GLY A 161 -26.92 1.87 -2.26
C GLY A 161 -26.93 2.38 -3.70
N ALA A 162 -27.55 1.62 -4.60
CA ALA A 162 -27.81 2.06 -5.96
C ALA A 162 -28.70 3.31 -5.94
N SER A 163 -28.28 4.39 -6.61
CA SER A 163 -29.19 5.41 -7.16
C SER A 163 -28.49 6.19 -8.27
N ASN A 164 -29.04 6.05 -9.47
CA ASN A 164 -28.55 6.59 -10.74
C ASN A 164 -28.58 8.13 -10.77
N ALA A 165 -27.47 8.74 -11.17
CA ALA A 165 -27.45 10.12 -11.69
C ALA A 165 -26.78 10.11 -13.08
N PRO A 166 -27.35 10.75 -14.11
CA PRO A 166 -26.76 10.75 -15.44
C PRO A 166 -25.53 11.65 -15.48
N VAL A 167 -24.39 11.07 -15.86
CA VAL A 167 -23.15 11.79 -16.11
C VAL A 167 -23.30 12.58 -17.42
N THR A 168 -23.35 13.91 -17.32
CA THR A 168 -23.20 14.80 -18.49
C THR A 168 -21.71 14.96 -18.79
N ILE A 169 -21.23 14.34 -19.86
CA ILE A 169 -19.87 14.53 -20.37
C ILE A 169 -19.86 15.80 -21.23
N ALA A 170 -19.34 16.90 -20.71
CA ALA A 170 -18.98 18.06 -21.51
C ALA A 170 -17.60 17.80 -22.15
N ALA A 171 -17.58 17.61 -23.47
CA ALA A 171 -16.36 17.52 -24.26
C ALA A 171 -15.79 18.92 -24.51
N ASN A 172 -14.62 19.23 -23.94
CA ASN A 172 -13.86 20.42 -24.33
C ASN A 172 -13.07 20.10 -25.62
N ALA A 173 -13.57 20.62 -26.73
CA ALA A 173 -12.86 20.61 -28.01
C ALA A 173 -11.69 21.60 -27.99
N LEU A 174 -10.49 21.09 -28.30
CA LEU A 174 -9.33 21.88 -28.71
C LEU A 174 -9.65 22.61 -30.02
N THR A 175 -9.44 23.92 -30.06
CA THR A 175 -9.32 24.67 -31.32
C THR A 175 -8.08 25.54 -31.30
N THR A 176 -7.21 25.27 -32.28
CA THR A 176 -5.96 25.95 -32.65
C THR A 176 -6.23 27.33 -33.26
N PRO A 177 -5.25 28.27 -33.21
CA PRO A 177 -5.38 29.56 -33.85
C PRO A 177 -4.90 29.51 -35.32
N VAL A 178 -5.63 30.14 -36.23
CA VAL A 178 -5.15 30.49 -37.58
C VAL A 178 -5.20 32.01 -37.72
N ILE A 179 -4.03 32.60 -37.93
CA ILE A 179 -3.83 33.99 -38.33
C ILE A 179 -3.84 34.05 -39.85
N LEU A 180 -4.66 34.93 -40.46
CA LEU A 180 -4.37 35.50 -41.78
C LEU A 180 -5.06 36.87 -41.98
N GLY A 181 -4.25 37.93 -41.89
CA GLY A 181 -4.11 39.01 -42.87
C GLY A 181 -5.32 39.81 -43.39
N LEU A 182 -5.20 41.13 -43.18
CA LEU A 182 -5.13 42.20 -44.21
C LEU A 182 -6.33 43.17 -44.37
N LEU A 183 -5.94 44.47 -44.34
CA LEU A 183 -6.51 45.67 -44.99
C LEU A 183 -7.50 46.55 -44.21
N GLY A 184 -7.16 47.86 -44.11
CA GLY A 184 -8.17 48.91 -44.15
C GLY A 184 -7.92 50.20 -43.36
N THR A 185 -7.01 51.05 -43.85
CA THR A 185 -7.02 52.55 -43.85
C THR A 185 -7.12 53.37 -42.53
N PRO A 186 -6.29 54.43 -42.38
CA PRO A 186 -6.48 55.45 -41.35
C PRO A 186 -7.30 56.65 -41.87
N ALA A 187 -8.10 57.27 -41.00
CA ALA A 187 -8.60 58.62 -41.23
C ALA A 187 -8.88 59.36 -39.90
N PHE A 188 -8.13 60.47 -39.75
CA PHE A 188 -8.24 61.61 -38.82
C PHE A 188 -7.86 61.43 -37.35
#